data_AF-A0AAC9K3S7-F1
#
_entry.id   AF-A0AAC9K3S7-F1
#
_cell.length_a   1.000
_cell.length_b   1.000
_cell.length_c   1.000
_cell.angle_alpha   90.00
_cell.angle_beta   90.00
_cell.angle_gamma   90.00
#
_symmetry.space_group_name_H-M   'P 1'
#
loop_
_entity.id
_entity.type
_entity.pdbx_description
1 polymer ?
#
loop_
_entity_poly.entity_id
_entity_poly.type
_entity_poly.pdbx_seq_one_letter_code
_entity_poly.pdbx_strand_id
1 'polypeptide(L)'
;MDGPVLSGGVIVLVAVLLWMLYLLPSWRGRFQYDAAERNAVRLNQALRVLAETSETPGEVRLELNARTALAQQKLAKRLQSEKEAAELMKLREELAATRADPVMRQARARRRVRIVATSTLLLGLVVTGLGVWQLIALQAQLLLWVGGSVIVVAGFALQRMSAVAARAARRSVRVVEQPVQRAEPELHDQGPATWTPRPLPEPLVSVAGSRAQVARAELDAQEKRRAAARLAELRERAERMAPAAPVQIPAASQAAASPFAKMGYVDDAEIEAHVRDLLAKRAAG
;
A
#
# COMPACT_ATOMS: atom_id res chain seq x y z
N MET A 1 -46.67 -54.31 12.42
CA MET A 1 -45.24 -54.67 12.53
C MET A 1 -44.45 -53.49 12.00
N ASP A 2 -44.41 -52.47 12.85
CA ASP A 2 -44.16 -51.08 12.49
C ASP A 2 -42.68 -50.82 12.67
N GLY A 3 -41.94 -51.07 11.59
CA GLY A 3 -40.49 -51.06 11.58
C GLY A 3 -39.91 -49.64 11.56
N PRO A 4 -38.83 -49.36 12.31
CA PRO A 4 -38.15 -48.07 12.43
C PRO A 4 -37.53 -47.51 11.13
N VAL A 5 -37.76 -48.16 10.00
CA VAL A 5 -37.33 -47.72 8.66
C VAL A 5 -38.04 -46.44 8.19
N LEU A 6 -39.25 -46.14 8.68
CA LEU A 6 -39.89 -44.84 8.41
C LEU A 6 -39.16 -43.68 9.12
N SER A 7 -38.61 -43.86 10.33
CA SER A 7 -37.90 -42.75 10.99
C SER A 7 -36.53 -42.50 10.34
N GLY A 8 -35.83 -43.56 9.91
CA GLY A 8 -34.49 -43.47 9.35
C GLY A 8 -34.39 -42.58 8.10
N GLY A 9 -35.34 -42.68 7.16
CA GLY A 9 -35.35 -41.85 5.95
C GLY A 9 -35.57 -40.37 6.23
N VAL A 10 -36.48 -40.04 7.15
CA VAL A 10 -36.71 -38.65 7.59
C VAL A 10 -35.48 -38.13 8.33
N ILE A 11 -34.87 -38.94 9.18
CA ILE A 11 -33.66 -38.56 9.92
C ILE A 11 -32.51 -38.26 8.95
N VAL A 12 -32.32 -39.05 7.90
CA VAL A 12 -31.28 -38.79 6.88
C VAL A 12 -31.58 -37.52 6.08
N LEU A 13 -32.84 -37.31 5.68
CA LEU A 13 -33.22 -36.10 4.94
C LEU A 13 -33.05 -34.85 5.81
N VAL A 14 -33.51 -34.90 7.05
CA VAL A 14 -33.31 -33.84 8.06
C VAL A 14 -31.82 -33.63 8.32
N ALA A 15 -31.01 -34.68 8.43
CA ALA A 15 -29.57 -34.58 8.65
C ALA A 15 -28.85 -33.93 7.46
N VAL A 16 -29.20 -34.28 6.22
CA VAL A 16 -28.66 -33.65 5.01
C VAL A 16 -29.08 -32.18 4.90
N LEU A 17 -30.34 -31.87 5.24
CA LEU A 17 -30.87 -30.51 5.21
C LEU A 17 -30.21 -29.63 6.28
N LEU A 18 -30.02 -30.18 7.49
CA LEU A 18 -29.22 -29.57 8.56
C LEU A 18 -27.76 -29.40 8.16
N TRP A 19 -27.17 -30.40 7.51
CA TRP A 19 -25.80 -30.32 7.03
C TRP A 19 -25.65 -29.24 5.96
N MET A 20 -26.59 -29.13 5.01
CA MET A 20 -26.63 -28.04 4.03
C MET A 20 -26.84 -26.68 4.69
N LEU A 21 -27.76 -26.59 5.65
CA LEU A 21 -28.03 -25.35 6.40
C LEU A 21 -26.82 -24.92 7.22
N TYR A 22 -26.01 -25.87 7.70
CA TYR A 22 -24.74 -25.61 8.39
C TYR A 22 -23.61 -25.24 7.43
N LEU A 23 -23.54 -25.90 6.26
CA LEU A 23 -22.41 -25.73 5.33
C LEU A 23 -22.57 -24.51 4.40
N LEU A 24 -23.78 -24.12 4.01
CA LEU A 24 -24.04 -22.94 3.17
C LEU A 24 -23.53 -21.63 3.79
N PRO A 25 -23.85 -21.31 5.06
CA PRO A 25 -23.38 -20.09 5.72
C PRO A 25 -21.86 -20.13 5.94
N SER A 26 -21.31 -21.29 6.32
CA SER A 26 -19.88 -21.42 6.63
C SER A 26 -18.99 -21.27 5.40
N TRP A 27 -19.51 -21.51 4.18
CA TRP A 27 -18.84 -21.17 2.93
C TRP A 27 -19.00 -19.69 2.57
N ARG A 28 -20.18 -19.12 2.82
CA ARG A 28 -20.48 -17.71 2.55
C ARG A 28 -19.71 -16.76 3.48
N GLY A 29 -19.35 -17.21 4.68
CA GLY A 29 -18.49 -16.49 5.62
C GLY A 29 -17.08 -16.30 5.07
N ARG A 30 -16.45 -17.37 4.55
CA ARG A 30 -15.05 -17.37 4.03
C ARG A 30 -14.81 -16.28 2.98
N PHE A 31 -15.78 -16.09 2.08
CA PHE A 31 -15.70 -15.04 1.05
C PHE A 31 -16.04 -13.63 1.55
N GLN A 32 -16.74 -13.52 2.68
CA GLN A 32 -17.02 -12.24 3.32
C GLN A 32 -15.88 -11.79 4.23
N TYR A 33 -15.11 -12.72 4.83
CA TYR A 33 -13.92 -12.38 5.60
C TYR A 33 -12.87 -11.64 4.74
N ASP A 34 -12.61 -12.09 3.51
CA ASP A 34 -11.71 -11.39 2.57
C ASP A 34 -12.16 -9.97 2.20
N ALA A 35 -13.47 -9.72 2.17
CA ALA A 35 -14.05 -8.40 1.88
C ALA A 35 -14.11 -7.51 3.13
N ALA A 36 -14.40 -8.10 4.29
CA ALA A 36 -14.45 -7.43 5.58
C ALA A 36 -13.07 -7.01 6.07
N GLU A 37 -12.03 -7.84 5.86
CA GLU A 37 -10.63 -7.49 6.18
C GLU A 37 -10.19 -6.23 5.44
N ARG A 38 -10.46 -6.14 4.14
CA ARG A 38 -10.12 -4.96 3.34
C ARG A 38 -10.90 -3.73 3.76
N ASN A 39 -12.14 -3.89 4.22
CA ASN A 39 -12.95 -2.78 4.71
C ASN A 39 -12.48 -2.30 6.10
N ALA A 40 -12.09 -3.23 6.98
CA ALA A 40 -11.50 -2.93 8.28
C ALA A 40 -10.14 -2.23 8.16
N VAL A 41 -9.29 -2.66 7.21
CA VAL A 41 -8.00 -1.99 6.92
C VAL A 41 -8.22 -0.56 6.44
N ARG A 42 -9.18 -0.34 5.52
CA ARG A 42 -9.51 1.01 5.04
C ARG A 42 -10.07 1.91 6.13
N LEU A 43 -10.89 1.36 7.03
CA LEU A 43 -11.47 2.14 8.12
C LEU A 43 -10.41 2.52 9.16
N ASN A 44 -9.52 1.58 9.53
CA ASN A 44 -8.39 1.86 10.41
C ASN A 44 -7.41 2.85 9.77
N GLN A 45 -7.19 2.77 8.47
CA GLN A 45 -6.35 3.72 7.73
C GLN A 45 -7.02 5.10 7.64
N ALA A 46 -8.34 5.16 7.46
CA ALA A 46 -9.10 6.41 7.47
C ALA A 46 -9.11 7.07 8.86
N LEU A 47 -9.27 6.28 9.93
CA LEU A 47 -9.18 6.77 11.31
C LEU A 47 -7.77 7.24 11.66
N ARG A 48 -6.74 6.51 11.20
CA ARG A 48 -5.34 6.92 11.36
C ARG A 48 -5.08 8.25 10.67
N VAL A 49 -5.51 8.40 9.42
CA VAL A 49 -5.35 9.63 8.65
C VAL A 49 -6.15 10.77 9.29
N LEU A 50 -7.38 10.54 9.77
CA LEU A 50 -8.15 11.55 10.50
C LEU A 50 -7.48 11.96 11.82
N ALA A 51 -6.87 11.02 12.54
CA ALA A 51 -6.10 11.32 13.75
C ALA A 51 -4.85 12.14 13.41
N GLU A 52 -4.13 11.75 12.35
CA GLU A 52 -2.94 12.46 11.83
C GLU A 52 -3.29 13.82 11.20
N THR A 53 -4.56 14.08 10.82
CA THR A 53 -5.02 15.41 10.34
C THR A 53 -5.68 16.27 11.42
N SER A 54 -5.80 15.78 12.65
CA SER A 54 -6.36 16.54 13.78
C SER A 54 -5.30 17.33 14.57
N GLU A 55 -4.02 17.19 14.23
CA GLU A 55 -2.93 17.99 14.80
C GLU A 55 -2.91 19.38 14.14
N THR A 56 -3.66 20.28 14.79
CA THR A 56 -3.84 21.73 14.65
C THR A 56 -2.94 22.50 13.66
N PRO A 57 -3.50 23.11 12.59
CA PRO A 57 -2.82 24.19 11.88
C PRO A 57 -3.00 25.50 12.64
N GLY A 58 -1.88 26.08 13.07
CA GLY A 58 -1.77 27.28 13.88
C GLY A 58 -2.63 28.45 13.41
N GLU A 59 -3.46 28.91 14.34
CA GLU A 59 -4.01 30.26 14.36
C GLU A 59 -2.86 31.29 14.28
N VAL A 60 -3.16 32.54 13.90
CA VAL A 60 -2.30 33.75 14.01
C VAL A 60 -1.67 34.31 12.71
N ARG A 61 -2.00 33.87 11.48
CA ARG A 61 -1.62 34.65 10.26
C ARG A 61 -2.69 34.73 9.16
N LEU A 62 -3.90 35.16 9.48
CA LEU A 62 -5.02 35.15 8.51
C LEU A 62 -5.83 36.44 8.35
N GLU A 63 -5.50 37.54 9.04
CA GLU A 63 -6.41 38.71 8.99
C GLU A 63 -6.25 39.60 7.74
N LEU A 64 -5.14 39.49 6.99
CA LEU A 64 -4.94 40.24 5.73
C LEU A 64 -5.06 39.39 4.45
N ASN A 65 -5.08 38.05 4.58
CA ASN A 65 -5.21 37.13 3.44
C ASN A 65 -6.60 36.49 3.34
N ALA A 66 -7.52 36.70 4.28
CA ALA A 66 -8.80 35.97 4.29
C ALA A 66 -9.63 36.16 3.01
N ARG A 67 -9.67 37.35 2.42
CA ARG A 67 -10.48 37.60 1.21
C ARG A 67 -9.86 37.01 -0.07
N THR A 68 -8.53 37.09 -0.21
CA THR A 68 -7.80 36.53 -1.35
C THR A 68 -7.61 35.02 -1.22
N ALA A 69 -7.39 34.51 -0.01
CA ALA A 69 -7.32 33.08 0.31
C ALA A 69 -8.67 32.38 0.10
N LEU A 70 -9.80 33.01 0.42
CA LEU A 70 -11.12 32.43 0.12
C LEU A 70 -11.38 32.33 -1.39
N ALA A 71 -10.92 33.31 -2.18
CA ALA A 71 -11.02 33.27 -3.64
C ALA A 71 -10.12 32.17 -4.24
N GLN A 72 -8.87 32.06 -3.76
CA GLN A 72 -7.93 31.01 -4.17
C GLN A 72 -8.37 29.63 -3.69
N GLN A 73 -8.97 29.51 -2.52
CA GLN A 73 -9.53 28.27 -1.99
C GLN A 73 -10.76 27.83 -2.80
N LYS A 74 -11.62 28.76 -3.23
CA LYS A 74 -12.73 28.45 -4.14
C LYS A 74 -12.23 27.98 -5.51
N LEU A 75 -11.19 28.59 -6.06
CA LEU A 75 -10.56 28.15 -7.30
C LEU A 75 -9.89 26.77 -7.15
N ALA A 76 -9.16 26.54 -6.06
CA ALA A 76 -8.53 25.26 -5.77
C ALA A 76 -9.56 24.14 -5.59
N LYS A 77 -10.68 24.40 -4.89
CA LYS A 77 -11.78 23.44 -4.74
C LYS A 77 -12.45 23.13 -6.08
N ARG A 78 -12.64 24.13 -6.95
CA ARG A 78 -13.19 23.91 -8.30
C ARG A 78 -12.26 23.04 -9.14
N LEU A 79 -10.98 23.34 -9.18
CA LEU A 79 -9.98 22.55 -9.90
C LEU A 79 -9.84 21.12 -9.35
N GLN A 80 -9.95 20.93 -8.03
CA GLN A 80 -10.00 19.61 -7.42
C GLN A 80 -11.25 18.85 -7.84
N SER A 81 -12.43 19.48 -7.77
CA SER A 81 -13.68 18.84 -8.19
C SER A 81 -13.70 18.48 -9.67
N GLU A 82 -13.10 19.29 -10.53
CA GLU A 82 -12.95 19.01 -11.97
C GLU A 82 -12.00 17.85 -12.23
N LYS A 83 -10.87 17.78 -11.50
CA LYS A 83 -9.93 16.65 -11.57
C LYS A 83 -10.57 15.36 -11.07
N GLU A 84 -11.25 15.41 -9.94
CA GLU A 84 -11.99 14.26 -9.39
C GLU A 84 -13.08 13.79 -10.36
N ALA A 85 -13.83 14.71 -10.97
CA ALA A 85 -14.82 14.37 -11.98
C ALA A 85 -14.18 13.71 -13.22
N ALA A 86 -13.04 14.22 -13.68
CA ALA A 86 -12.30 13.65 -14.82
C ALA A 86 -11.72 12.26 -14.49
N GLU A 87 -11.18 12.07 -13.29
CA GLU A 87 -10.70 10.77 -12.81
C GLU A 87 -11.85 9.76 -12.67
N LEU A 88 -12.99 10.19 -12.13
CA LEU A 88 -14.19 9.36 -12.04
C LEU A 88 -14.73 8.96 -13.43
N MET A 89 -14.65 9.85 -14.43
CA MET A 89 -15.00 9.50 -15.81
C MET A 89 -14.03 8.48 -16.39
N LYS A 90 -12.71 8.66 -16.21
CA LYS A 90 -11.69 7.68 -16.66
C LYS A 90 -11.87 6.32 -15.99
N LEU A 91 -12.07 6.28 -14.67
CA LEU A 91 -12.36 5.02 -13.96
C LEU A 91 -13.65 4.37 -14.44
N ARG A 92 -14.68 5.16 -14.78
CA ARG A 92 -15.93 4.64 -15.36
C ARG A 92 -15.71 4.09 -16.76
N GLU A 93 -14.89 4.73 -17.58
CA GLU A 93 -14.51 4.25 -18.92
C GLU A 93 -13.67 2.98 -18.83
N GLU A 94 -12.69 2.93 -17.94
CA GLU A 94 -11.89 1.72 -17.67
C GLU A 94 -12.76 0.58 -17.12
N LEU A 95 -13.68 0.87 -16.20
CA LEU A 95 -14.65 -0.10 -15.73
C LEU A 95 -15.64 -0.50 -16.83
N ALA A 96 -16.04 0.40 -17.71
CA ALA A 96 -16.91 0.10 -18.85
C ALA A 96 -16.18 -0.78 -19.87
N ALA A 97 -14.90 -0.51 -20.16
CA ALA A 97 -14.03 -1.31 -21.02
C ALA A 97 -13.79 -2.70 -20.41
N THR A 98 -13.45 -2.76 -19.12
CA THR A 98 -13.27 -4.03 -18.38
C THR A 98 -14.59 -4.80 -18.25
N ARG A 99 -15.73 -4.10 -18.13
CA ARG A 99 -17.07 -4.73 -18.15
C ARG A 99 -17.49 -5.13 -19.55
N ALA A 100 -17.05 -4.44 -20.60
CA ALA A 100 -17.33 -4.75 -21.99
C ALA A 100 -16.53 -5.97 -22.46
N ASP A 101 -15.47 -6.33 -21.73
CA ASP A 101 -14.69 -7.54 -21.96
C ASP A 101 -15.60 -8.80 -21.96
N PRO A 102 -15.85 -9.40 -23.13
CA PRO A 102 -16.86 -10.44 -23.30
C PRO A 102 -16.52 -11.70 -22.50
N VAL A 103 -15.23 -11.93 -22.23
CA VAL A 103 -14.73 -13.09 -21.48
C VAL A 103 -15.18 -13.04 -20.02
N MET A 104 -15.13 -11.85 -19.40
CA MET A 104 -15.49 -11.66 -17.99
C MET A 104 -17.00 -11.77 -17.75
N ARG A 105 -17.81 -11.27 -18.71
CA ARG A 105 -19.28 -11.41 -18.68
C ARG A 105 -19.69 -12.88 -18.80
N GLN A 106 -19.08 -13.62 -19.72
CA GLN A 106 -19.37 -15.04 -19.91
C GLN A 106 -18.97 -15.87 -18.68
N ALA A 107 -17.84 -15.57 -18.04
CA ALA A 107 -17.40 -16.26 -16.83
C ALA A 107 -18.37 -16.05 -15.64
N ARG A 108 -18.85 -14.81 -15.45
CA ARG A 108 -19.82 -14.49 -14.37
C ARG A 108 -21.20 -15.09 -14.64
N ALA A 109 -21.69 -15.04 -15.89
CA ALA A 109 -22.94 -15.68 -16.28
C ALA A 109 -22.90 -17.19 -16.04
N ARG A 110 -21.79 -17.86 -16.39
CA ARG A 110 -21.60 -19.30 -16.14
C ARG A 110 -21.65 -19.65 -14.65
N ARG A 111 -21.04 -18.83 -13.78
CA ARG A 111 -21.09 -19.03 -12.32
C ARG A 111 -22.51 -18.91 -11.78
N ARG A 112 -23.26 -17.90 -12.20
CA ARG A 112 -24.66 -17.70 -11.78
C ARG A 112 -25.56 -18.84 -12.23
N VAL A 113 -25.47 -19.25 -13.49
CA VAL A 113 -26.25 -20.36 -14.02
C VAL A 113 -25.89 -21.67 -13.32
N ARG A 114 -24.60 -21.91 -13.02
CA ARG A 114 -24.18 -23.10 -12.25
C ARG A 114 -24.79 -23.12 -10.85
N ILE A 115 -24.78 -22.01 -10.12
CA ILE A 115 -25.37 -21.91 -8.78
C ILE A 115 -26.88 -22.19 -8.84
N VAL A 116 -27.59 -21.55 -9.77
CA VAL A 116 -29.03 -21.77 -9.97
C VAL A 116 -29.30 -23.24 -10.30
N ALA A 117 -28.60 -23.81 -11.27
CA ALA A 117 -28.79 -25.20 -11.68
C ALA A 117 -28.47 -26.19 -10.54
N THR A 118 -27.43 -25.96 -9.74
CA THR A 118 -27.14 -26.79 -8.55
C THR A 118 -28.22 -26.65 -7.48
N SER A 119 -28.75 -25.44 -7.26
CA SER A 119 -29.83 -25.23 -6.30
C SER A 119 -31.13 -25.89 -6.75
N THR A 120 -31.46 -25.83 -8.05
CA THR A 120 -32.64 -26.50 -8.63
C THR A 120 -32.50 -28.02 -8.56
N LEU A 121 -31.30 -28.56 -8.81
CA LEU A 121 -31.03 -30.00 -8.66
C LEU A 121 -31.25 -30.47 -7.22
N LEU A 122 -30.70 -29.74 -6.24
CA LEU A 122 -30.88 -30.06 -4.82
C LEU A 122 -32.35 -29.98 -4.41
N LEU A 123 -33.05 -28.94 -4.85
CA LEU A 123 -34.49 -28.78 -4.59
C LEU A 123 -35.30 -29.94 -5.21
N GLY A 124 -34.99 -30.33 -6.45
CA GLY A 124 -35.60 -31.48 -7.11
C GLY A 124 -35.34 -32.80 -6.36
N LEU A 125 -34.14 -32.97 -5.80
CA LEU A 125 -33.78 -34.15 -5.00
C LEU A 125 -34.58 -34.22 -3.70
N VAL A 126 -34.77 -33.09 -3.02
CA VAL A 126 -35.63 -32.98 -1.83
C VAL A 126 -37.08 -33.30 -2.19
N VAL A 127 -37.62 -32.71 -3.26
CA VAL A 127 -39.00 -32.97 -3.73
C VAL A 127 -39.19 -34.43 -4.11
N THR A 128 -38.22 -35.05 -4.77
CA THR A 128 -38.30 -36.47 -5.14
C THR A 128 -38.21 -37.37 -3.92
N GLY A 129 -37.36 -37.06 -2.94
CA GLY A 129 -37.30 -37.78 -1.67
C GLY A 129 -38.63 -37.69 -0.89
N LEU A 130 -39.26 -36.52 -0.86
CA LEU A 130 -40.60 -36.33 -0.31
C LEU A 130 -41.67 -37.08 -1.13
N GLY A 131 -41.51 -37.18 -2.45
CA GLY A 131 -42.36 -37.96 -3.34
C GLY A 131 -42.26 -39.47 -3.09
N VAL A 132 -41.06 -40.02 -2.90
CA VAL A 132 -40.85 -41.43 -2.52
C VAL A 132 -41.57 -41.73 -1.20
N TRP A 133 -41.43 -40.84 -0.21
CA TRP A 133 -42.12 -40.94 1.06
C TRP A 133 -43.64 -40.96 0.89
N GLN A 134 -44.18 -40.02 0.10
CA GLN A 134 -45.62 -39.91 -0.14
C GLN A 134 -46.19 -41.11 -0.91
N LEU A 135 -45.42 -41.71 -1.83
CA LEU A 135 -45.85 -42.86 -2.60
C LEU A 135 -45.97 -44.12 -1.72
N ILE A 136 -45.09 -44.26 -0.72
CA ILE A 136 -45.15 -45.36 0.26
C ILE A 136 -46.30 -45.15 1.25
N ALA A 137 -46.61 -43.89 1.61
CA ALA A 137 -47.63 -43.58 2.61
C ALA A 137 -49.07 -43.43 2.05
N LEU A 138 -49.22 -42.86 0.84
CA LEU A 138 -50.51 -42.46 0.25
C LEU A 138 -50.74 -43.04 -1.17
N GLN A 139 -49.80 -43.82 -1.73
CA GLN A 139 -49.84 -44.31 -3.13
C GLN A 139 -49.96 -43.22 -4.22
N ALA A 140 -49.67 -41.96 -3.92
CA ALA A 140 -49.73 -40.87 -4.90
C ALA A 140 -48.40 -40.76 -5.68
N GLN A 141 -48.46 -40.96 -7.00
CA GLN A 141 -47.27 -41.05 -7.89
C GLN A 141 -46.85 -39.71 -8.52
N LEU A 142 -47.69 -38.68 -8.45
CA LEU A 142 -47.50 -37.40 -9.16
C LEU A 142 -46.21 -36.67 -8.74
N LEU A 143 -45.88 -36.66 -7.45
CA LEU A 143 -44.69 -35.95 -6.95
C LEU A 143 -43.37 -36.64 -7.35
N LEU A 144 -43.37 -37.96 -7.58
CA LEU A 144 -42.21 -38.66 -8.12
C LEU A 144 -41.91 -38.31 -9.57
N TRP A 145 -42.95 -38.25 -10.42
CA TRP A 145 -42.76 -37.88 -11.83
C TRP A 145 -42.34 -36.41 -11.98
N VAL A 146 -42.89 -35.52 -11.16
CA VAL A 146 -42.49 -34.10 -11.16
C VAL A 146 -41.07 -33.92 -10.61
N GLY A 147 -40.74 -34.54 -9.47
CA GLY A 147 -39.39 -34.46 -8.91
C GLY A 147 -38.34 -35.09 -9.82
N GLY A 148 -38.62 -36.29 -10.34
CA GLY A 148 -37.76 -37.02 -11.27
C GLY A 148 -37.51 -36.25 -12.57
N SER A 149 -38.56 -35.67 -13.17
CA SER A 149 -38.41 -34.86 -14.39
C SER A 149 -37.56 -33.61 -14.15
N VAL A 150 -37.70 -32.93 -13.00
CA VAL A 150 -36.86 -31.78 -12.63
C VAL A 150 -35.40 -32.20 -12.43
N ILE A 151 -35.13 -33.34 -11.80
CA ILE A 151 -33.76 -33.88 -11.64
C ILE A 151 -33.15 -34.18 -13.00
N VAL A 152 -33.89 -34.83 -13.90
CA VAL A 152 -33.40 -35.18 -15.24
C VAL A 152 -33.06 -33.93 -16.05
N VAL A 153 -33.94 -32.92 -16.04
CA VAL A 153 -33.72 -31.65 -16.75
C VAL A 153 -32.53 -30.88 -16.16
N ALA A 154 -32.46 -30.77 -14.84
CA ALA A 154 -31.34 -30.10 -14.16
C ALA A 154 -30.02 -30.84 -14.39
N GLY A 155 -30.00 -32.17 -14.27
CA GLY A 155 -28.85 -33.01 -14.52
C GLY A 155 -28.33 -32.88 -15.96
N PHE A 156 -29.23 -32.87 -16.94
CA PHE A 156 -28.89 -32.67 -18.35
C PHE A 156 -28.29 -31.29 -18.61
N ALA A 157 -28.83 -30.24 -17.99
CA ALA A 157 -28.26 -28.89 -18.06
C ALA A 157 -26.84 -28.83 -17.46
N LEU A 158 -26.63 -29.44 -16.30
CA LEU A 158 -25.29 -29.53 -15.68
C LEU A 158 -24.30 -30.32 -16.54
N GLN A 159 -24.73 -31.43 -17.15
CA GLN A 159 -23.90 -32.25 -18.03
C GLN A 159 -23.50 -31.51 -19.30
N ARG A 160 -24.43 -30.76 -19.92
CA ARG A 160 -24.11 -29.91 -21.07
C ARG A 160 -23.14 -28.80 -20.69
N MET A 161 -23.32 -28.18 -19.52
CA MET A 161 -22.39 -27.17 -19.02
C MET A 161 -21.00 -27.73 -18.69
N SER A 162 -20.91 -28.92 -18.11
CA SER A 162 -19.62 -29.57 -17.81
C SER A 162 -18.89 -29.94 -19.11
N ALA A 163 -19.60 -30.43 -20.13
CA ALA A 163 -19.05 -30.70 -21.45
C ALA A 163 -18.54 -29.43 -22.14
N VAL A 164 -19.29 -28.31 -22.05
CA VAL A 164 -18.87 -27.01 -22.59
C VAL A 164 -17.70 -26.42 -21.80
N ALA A 165 -17.67 -26.58 -20.47
CA ALA A 165 -16.56 -26.14 -19.64
C ALA A 165 -15.29 -26.94 -19.92
N ALA A 166 -15.39 -28.27 -20.05
CA ALA A 166 -14.28 -29.13 -20.45
C ALA A 166 -13.79 -28.81 -21.86
N ARG A 167 -14.70 -28.53 -22.81
CA ARG A 167 -14.35 -28.11 -24.18
C ARG A 167 -13.69 -26.72 -24.21
N ALA A 168 -14.18 -25.78 -23.40
CA ALA A 168 -13.60 -24.44 -23.29
C ALA A 168 -12.22 -24.49 -22.63
N ALA A 169 -12.04 -25.29 -21.57
CA ALA A 169 -10.75 -25.53 -20.93
C ALA A 169 -9.75 -26.21 -21.88
N ARG A 170 -10.20 -27.20 -22.65
CA ARG A 170 -9.38 -27.82 -23.71
C ARG A 170 -9.05 -26.81 -24.82
N ARG A 171 -9.95 -25.90 -25.17
CA ARG A 171 -9.70 -24.85 -26.18
C ARG A 171 -8.75 -23.77 -25.67
N SER A 172 -8.79 -23.41 -24.39
CA SER A 172 -7.82 -22.48 -23.79
C SER A 172 -6.44 -23.12 -23.65
N VAL A 173 -6.36 -24.43 -23.40
CA VAL A 173 -5.09 -25.19 -23.46
C VAL A 173 -4.63 -25.38 -24.91
N ARG A 174 -5.55 -25.41 -25.87
CA ARG A 174 -5.29 -25.47 -27.32
C ARG A 174 -5.25 -24.09 -27.97
N VAL A 175 -4.97 -23.03 -27.21
CA VAL A 175 -4.14 -21.95 -27.76
C VAL A 175 -2.77 -22.60 -27.92
N VAL A 176 -2.64 -23.35 -29.00
CA VAL A 176 -1.37 -23.80 -29.51
C VAL A 176 -0.65 -22.50 -29.78
N GLU A 177 0.27 -22.15 -28.87
CA GLU A 177 1.44 -21.39 -29.22
C GLU A 177 1.94 -22.08 -30.48
N GLN A 178 1.64 -21.50 -31.65
CA GLN A 178 2.18 -22.04 -32.89
C GLN A 178 3.67 -22.15 -32.58
N PRO A 179 4.27 -23.35 -32.67
CA PRO A 179 5.71 -23.41 -32.64
C PRO A 179 6.10 -22.60 -33.85
N VAL A 180 6.47 -21.33 -33.62
CA VAL A 180 7.25 -20.56 -34.56
C VAL A 180 8.41 -21.51 -34.76
N GLN A 181 8.46 -22.16 -35.93
CA GLN A 181 9.63 -22.91 -36.34
C GLN A 181 10.72 -21.87 -36.30
N ARG A 182 11.45 -21.86 -35.19
CA ARG A 182 12.62 -21.05 -35.04
C ARG A 182 13.56 -21.74 -36.00
N ALA A 183 13.63 -21.21 -37.23
CA ALA A 183 14.60 -21.66 -38.20
C ALA A 183 15.93 -21.61 -37.45
N GLU A 184 16.49 -22.78 -37.17
CA GLU A 184 17.80 -22.86 -36.56
C GLU A 184 18.71 -22.11 -37.53
N PRO A 185 19.35 -21.01 -37.09
CA PRO A 185 20.32 -20.36 -37.95
C PRO A 185 21.35 -21.41 -38.34
N GLU A 186 21.72 -21.49 -39.62
CA GLU A 186 22.84 -22.33 -40.04
C GLU A 186 24.01 -22.05 -39.09
N LEU A 187 24.45 -23.06 -38.34
CA LEU A 187 25.62 -22.95 -37.49
C LEU A 187 26.82 -22.72 -38.43
N HIS A 188 27.15 -21.46 -38.66
CA HIS A 188 28.45 -21.11 -39.21
C HIS A 188 29.50 -21.64 -38.22
N ASP A 189 30.41 -22.48 -38.71
CA ASP A 189 31.52 -23.01 -37.93
C ASP A 189 32.39 -21.83 -37.49
N GLN A 190 32.20 -21.38 -36.24
CA GLN A 190 32.88 -20.21 -35.69
C GLN A 190 34.29 -20.54 -35.16
N GLY A 191 34.85 -21.70 -35.55
CA GLY A 191 36.15 -22.16 -35.10
C GLY A 191 36.14 -22.59 -33.63
N PRO A 192 37.31 -22.87 -33.03
CA PRO A 192 37.42 -23.38 -31.68
C PRO A 192 36.85 -22.37 -30.67
N ALA A 193 35.98 -22.86 -29.78
CA ALA A 193 35.30 -22.06 -28.77
C ALA A 193 36.30 -21.35 -27.84
N THR A 194 36.58 -20.07 -28.12
CA THR A 194 37.40 -19.23 -27.25
C THR A 194 36.48 -18.63 -26.20
N TRP A 195 36.41 -19.28 -25.04
CA TRP A 195 35.63 -18.75 -23.92
C TRP A 195 36.27 -17.45 -23.42
N THR A 196 35.60 -16.32 -23.63
CA THR A 196 35.95 -15.04 -23.03
C THR A 196 34.90 -14.69 -21.96
N PRO A 197 35.30 -14.46 -20.69
CA PRO A 197 34.35 -14.09 -19.65
C PRO A 197 33.70 -12.76 -20.01
N ARG A 198 32.37 -12.77 -20.16
CA ARG A 198 31.60 -11.57 -20.43
C ARG A 198 31.47 -10.78 -19.12
N PRO A 199 31.82 -9.48 -19.09
CA PRO A 199 31.65 -8.67 -17.88
C PRO A 199 30.17 -8.64 -17.50
N LEU A 200 29.90 -8.71 -16.20
CA LEU A 200 28.55 -8.58 -15.67
C LEU A 200 28.03 -7.17 -16.02
N PRO A 201 26.76 -7.03 -16.42
CA PRO A 201 26.19 -5.70 -16.67
C PRO A 201 26.30 -4.85 -15.41
N GLU A 202 26.55 -3.55 -15.61
CA GLU A 202 26.65 -2.60 -14.52
C GLU A 202 25.35 -2.54 -13.71
N PRO A 203 25.44 -2.38 -12.37
CA PRO A 203 24.27 -2.29 -11.53
C PRO A 203 23.46 -1.05 -11.90
N LEU A 204 22.14 -1.18 -11.94
CA LEU A 204 21.23 -0.10 -12.36
C LEU A 204 21.32 1.17 -11.50
N VAL A 205 21.95 1.13 -10.33
CA VAL A 205 22.20 2.32 -9.49
C VAL A 205 23.38 3.18 -9.98
N SER A 206 24.32 2.61 -10.74
CA SER A 206 25.46 3.34 -11.31
C SER A 206 25.16 3.92 -12.70
N VAL A 207 24.21 3.33 -13.42
CA VAL A 207 23.83 3.77 -14.76
C VAL A 207 23.09 5.11 -14.70
N ALA A 208 23.63 6.12 -15.39
CA ALA A 208 23.04 7.45 -15.47
C ALA A 208 21.63 7.42 -16.10
N GLY A 209 20.65 8.01 -15.42
CA GLY A 209 19.25 8.07 -15.88
C GLY A 209 18.41 6.82 -15.58
N SER A 210 19.00 5.81 -14.93
CA SER A 210 18.25 4.64 -14.47
C SER A 210 17.30 4.98 -13.31
N ARG A 211 16.15 4.30 -13.26
CA ARG A 211 15.16 4.47 -12.18
C ARG A 211 15.74 4.18 -10.80
N ALA A 212 16.66 3.22 -10.71
CA ALA A 212 17.31 2.87 -9.45
C ALA A 212 18.27 3.98 -8.97
N GLN A 213 18.95 4.67 -9.89
CA GLN A 213 19.78 5.83 -9.57
C GLN A 213 18.93 7.00 -9.06
N VAL A 214 17.81 7.28 -9.72
CA VAL A 214 16.88 8.35 -9.32
C VAL A 214 16.33 8.08 -7.91
N ALA A 215 15.88 6.85 -7.64
CA ALA A 215 15.39 6.45 -6.32
C ALA A 215 16.47 6.61 -5.23
N ARG A 216 17.74 6.28 -5.54
CA ARG A 216 18.84 6.47 -4.57
C ARG A 216 19.13 7.96 -4.31
N ALA A 217 19.14 8.77 -5.36
CA ALA A 217 19.34 10.22 -5.23
C ALA A 217 18.23 10.90 -4.39
N GLU A 218 16.98 10.43 -4.52
CA GLU A 218 15.88 10.90 -3.68
C GLU A 218 16.06 10.56 -2.20
N LEU A 219 16.50 9.33 -1.89
CA LEU A 219 16.81 8.92 -0.52
C LEU A 219 17.94 9.75 0.08
N ASP A 220 19.04 9.93 -0.66
CA ASP A 220 20.19 10.73 -0.22
C ASP A 220 19.78 12.20 0.02
N ALA A 221 18.89 12.75 -0.81
CA ALA A 221 18.34 14.09 -0.62
C ALA A 221 17.48 14.19 0.65
N GLN A 222 16.67 13.17 0.95
CA GLN A 222 15.89 13.12 2.19
C GLN A 222 16.80 13.01 3.42
N GLU A 223 17.84 12.18 3.37
CA GLU A 223 18.82 12.04 4.45
C GLU A 223 19.56 13.35 4.71
N LYS A 224 19.99 14.07 3.67
CA LYS A 224 20.61 15.40 3.79
C LYS A 224 19.67 16.41 4.47
N ARG A 225 18.38 16.41 4.13
CA ARG A 225 17.39 17.28 4.78
C ARG A 225 17.25 16.94 6.27
N ARG A 226 17.19 15.65 6.62
CA ARG A 226 17.13 15.20 8.03
C ARG A 226 18.40 15.54 8.80
N ALA A 227 19.57 15.41 8.16
CA ALA A 227 20.84 15.80 8.75
C ALA A 227 20.91 17.32 9.00
N ALA A 228 20.49 18.13 8.04
CA ALA A 228 20.41 19.58 8.18
C ALA A 228 19.44 20.00 9.30
N ALA A 229 18.27 19.36 9.40
CA ALA A 229 17.33 19.61 10.49
C ALA A 229 17.93 19.31 11.86
N ARG A 230 18.59 18.15 12.03
CA ARG A 230 19.29 17.79 13.27
C ARG A 230 20.39 18.79 13.63
N LEU A 231 21.16 19.26 12.65
CA LEU A 231 22.19 20.28 12.88
C LEU A 231 21.59 21.63 13.31
N ALA A 232 20.45 22.01 12.74
CA ALA A 232 19.72 23.22 13.15
C ALA A 232 19.22 23.11 14.60
N GLU A 233 18.63 21.98 14.98
CA GLU A 233 18.20 21.72 16.37
C GLU A 233 19.37 21.77 17.36
N LEU A 234 20.50 21.15 17.01
CA LEU A 234 21.71 21.21 17.83
C LEU A 234 22.22 22.64 17.99
N ARG A 235 22.17 23.44 16.92
CA ARG A 235 22.56 24.85 16.95
C ARG A 235 21.64 25.67 17.85
N GLU A 236 20.33 25.51 17.74
CA GLU A 236 19.38 26.18 18.63
C GLU A 236 19.61 25.80 20.09
N ARG A 237 19.91 24.53 20.35
CA ARG A 237 20.17 24.05 21.70
C ARG A 237 21.50 24.59 22.24
N ALA A 238 22.52 24.71 21.39
CA ALA A 238 23.78 25.36 21.73
C ALA A 238 23.59 26.85 22.04
N GLU A 239 22.78 27.56 21.25
CA GLU A 239 22.46 28.97 21.48
C GLU A 239 21.69 29.18 22.79
N ARG A 240 20.77 28.27 23.16
CA ARG A 240 20.07 28.32 24.45
C ARG A 240 20.97 28.04 25.66
N MET A 241 21.99 27.19 25.49
CA MET A 241 22.95 26.85 26.54
C MET A 241 24.18 27.75 26.53
N ALA A 242 24.31 28.66 25.56
CA ALA A 242 25.44 29.55 25.46
C ALA A 242 25.44 30.52 26.65
N PRO A 243 26.55 30.64 27.40
CA PRO A 243 26.67 31.66 28.43
C PRO A 243 26.57 33.06 27.80
N ALA A 244 26.15 34.05 28.58
CA ALA A 244 26.05 35.44 28.13
C ALA A 244 27.36 35.86 27.46
N ALA A 245 27.25 36.46 26.26
CA ALA A 245 28.42 36.87 25.49
C ALA A 245 29.35 37.73 26.37
N PRO A 246 30.66 37.46 26.39
CA PRO A 246 31.58 38.21 27.22
C PRO A 246 31.47 39.69 26.87
N VAL A 247 31.38 40.54 27.90
CA VAL A 247 31.31 41.99 27.76
C VAL A 247 32.51 42.43 26.92
N GLN A 248 32.24 42.99 25.74
CA GLN A 248 33.26 43.59 24.89
C GLN A 248 33.82 44.81 25.63
N ILE A 249 34.97 44.63 26.30
CA ILE A 249 35.70 45.76 26.86
C ILE A 249 36.17 46.59 25.67
N PRO A 250 35.76 47.86 25.53
CA PRO A 250 36.20 48.69 24.41
C PRO A 250 37.72 48.82 24.45
N ALA A 251 38.38 48.15 23.50
CA ALA A 251 39.83 48.22 23.36
C ALA A 251 40.25 49.67 23.03
N ALA A 252 41.25 50.14 23.76
CA ALA A 252 42.08 51.32 23.51
C ALA A 252 41.46 52.73 23.55
N SER A 253 40.15 52.94 23.36
CA SER A 253 39.60 54.32 23.41
C SER A 253 39.42 54.88 24.83
N GLN A 254 39.29 54.02 25.85
CA GLN A 254 39.21 54.46 27.25
C GLN A 254 40.59 54.61 27.93
N ALA A 255 41.63 53.96 27.39
CA ALA A 255 43.00 54.15 27.88
C ALA A 255 43.52 55.58 27.62
N ALA A 256 43.03 56.24 26.57
CA ALA A 256 43.35 57.63 26.24
C ALA A 256 42.74 58.68 27.20
N ALA A 257 41.79 58.29 28.06
CA ALA A 257 41.10 59.21 28.97
C ALA A 257 41.65 59.20 30.40
N SER A 258 42.59 58.30 30.75
CA SER A 258 43.22 58.33 32.07
C SER A 258 44.35 59.38 32.10
N PRO A 259 44.39 60.30 33.08
CA PRO A 259 45.47 61.29 33.22
C PRO A 259 46.87 60.65 33.35
N PHE A 260 46.93 59.38 33.77
CA PHE A 260 48.15 58.61 33.98
C PHE A 260 48.72 57.99 32.70
N ALA A 261 47.94 57.88 31.61
CA ALA A 261 48.43 57.36 30.34
C ALA A 261 49.45 58.30 29.65
N LYS A 262 49.49 59.58 30.04
CA LYS A 262 50.47 60.56 29.53
C LYS A 262 51.83 60.51 30.23
N MET A 263 51.96 59.81 31.36
CA MET A 263 53.19 59.80 32.16
C MET A 263 54.30 58.89 31.60
N GLY A 264 54.06 58.20 30.49
CA GLY A 264 55.01 57.22 29.96
C GLY A 264 55.08 55.98 30.86
N TYR A 265 55.15 54.80 30.26
CA TYR A 265 55.42 53.59 31.02
C TYR A 265 56.87 53.65 31.48
N VAL A 266 57.12 53.74 32.78
CA VAL A 266 58.47 53.61 33.34
C VAL A 266 58.76 52.12 33.42
N ASP A 267 59.81 51.67 32.73
CA ASP A 267 60.21 50.27 32.73
C ASP A 267 60.83 49.90 34.08
N ASP A 268 60.34 48.82 34.70
CA ASP A 268 60.84 48.31 35.97
C ASP A 268 62.35 48.00 35.88
N ALA A 269 62.84 47.61 34.70
CA ALA A 269 64.26 47.37 34.45
C ALA A 269 65.11 48.64 34.57
N GLU A 270 64.59 49.81 34.17
CA GLU A 270 65.28 51.10 34.29
C GLU A 270 65.34 51.56 35.75
N ILE A 271 64.27 51.33 36.52
CA ILE A 271 64.23 51.62 37.95
C ILE A 271 65.25 50.77 38.69
N GLU A 272 65.32 49.46 38.40
CA GLU A 272 66.31 48.57 39.01
C GLU A 272 67.75 48.93 38.66
N ALA A 273 68.00 49.42 37.44
CA ALA A 273 69.32 49.90 37.03
C ALA A 273 69.72 51.16 37.81
N HIS A 274 68.79 52.11 37.97
CA HIS A 274 69.02 53.33 38.72
C HIS A 274 69.25 53.07 40.22
N VAL A 275 68.49 52.16 40.82
CA VAL A 275 68.68 51.75 42.22
C VAL A 275 70.03 51.07 42.42
N ARG A 276 70.47 50.21 41.48
CA ARG A 276 71.81 49.60 41.52
C ARG A 276 72.92 50.64 41.46
N ASP A 277 72.79 51.67 40.60
CA ASP A 277 73.76 52.76 40.50
C ASP A 277 73.83 53.59 41.79
N LEU A 278 72.69 53.89 42.42
CA LEU A 278 72.64 54.57 43.72
C LEU A 278 73.29 53.76 44.85
N LEU A 279 73.06 52.45 44.87
CA LEU A 279 73.69 51.55 45.85
C LEU A 279 75.20 51.43 45.62
N ALA A 280 75.65 51.37 44.37
CA ALA A 280 77.08 51.34 44.04
C ALA A 280 77.80 52.63 44.46
N LYS A 281 77.18 53.80 44.25
CA LYS A 281 77.71 55.11 44.68
C LYS A 281 77.79 55.24 46.19
N ARG A 282 76.86 54.64 46.93
CA ARG A 282 76.87 54.60 48.40
C ARG A 282 77.93 53.65 48.96
N ALA A 283 78.25 52.57 48.25
CA ALA A 283 79.27 51.61 48.68
C ALA A 283 80.71 52.08 48.42
N ALA A 284 80.89 53.12 47.59
CA ALA A 284 82.20 53.67 47.22
C ALA A 284 82.62 54.93 48.00
N GLY A 285 81.83 55.34 49.01
CA GLY A 285 82.15 56.41 49.96
C GLY A 285 82.09 55.89 51.39
#